data_AF-A0A7V9JVT2-F1
#
_entry.id   AF-A0A7V9JVT2-F1
#
_cell.length_a   1.000
_cell.length_b   1.000
_cell.length_c   1.000
_cell.angle_alpha   90.00
_cell.angle_beta   90.00
_cell.angle_gamma   90.00
#
_symmetry.space_group_name_H-M   'P 1'
#
loop_
_entity.id
_entity.type
_entity.pdbx_description
1 polymer ?
#
loop_
_entity_poly.entity_id
_entity_poly.type
_entity_poly.pdbx_seq_one_letter_code
_entity_poly.pdbx_strand_id
1 'polypeptide(L)'
;MEANQIQLESYYCRKCHSEIETNNPICPQCGRKMQTQSQIKGLGKVLVILGIVISLGSGLFVLGALAILLFAKNSDKDIAMAFTALSLFGAALAAGITATIGGAWQAKHGRTSKKLVWIFFGLVFLIFILGRVFSFLKN
;
A
#
# COMPACT_ATOMS: atom_id res chain seq x y z
N MET A 1 -40.42 -20.58 -20.92
CA MET A 1 -39.15 -21.18 -20.46
C MET A 1 -38.21 -20.02 -20.18
N GLU A 2 -38.22 -19.53 -18.95
CA GLU A 2 -37.37 -18.43 -18.53
C GLU A 2 -35.92 -18.95 -18.47
N ALA A 3 -35.06 -18.37 -19.31
CA ALA A 3 -33.63 -18.63 -19.26
C ALA A 3 -33.14 -18.17 -17.88
N ASN A 4 -32.89 -19.13 -16.99
CA ASN A 4 -32.23 -18.92 -15.72
C ASN A 4 -30.79 -18.46 -16.03
N GLN A 5 -30.61 -17.15 -16.16
CA GLN A 5 -29.33 -16.49 -16.29
C GLN A 5 -28.59 -16.72 -14.98
N ILE A 6 -27.89 -17.87 -14.88
CA ILE A 6 -26.91 -18.10 -13.83
C ILE A 6 -25.94 -16.93 -13.96
N GLN A 7 -26.06 -15.96 -13.06
CA GLN A 7 -25.15 -14.84 -12.99
C GLN A 7 -23.77 -15.43 -12.72
N LEU A 8 -22.98 -15.59 -13.77
CA LEU A 8 -21.62 -16.08 -13.71
C LEU A 8 -20.80 -15.00 -13.02
N GLU A 9 -20.75 -15.07 -11.69
CA GLU A 9 -19.90 -14.20 -10.90
C GLU A 9 -18.45 -14.56 -11.23
N SER A 10 -17.66 -13.57 -11.62
CA SER A 10 -16.26 -13.78 -11.95
C SER A 10 -15.46 -13.97 -10.66
N TYR A 11 -14.83 -15.14 -10.53
CA TYR A 11 -13.98 -15.47 -9.40
C TYR A 11 -12.52 -15.28 -9.77
N TYR A 12 -11.76 -14.64 -8.87
CA TYR A 12 -10.32 -14.42 -9.04
C TYR A 12 -9.52 -15.28 -8.06
N CYS A 13 -8.62 -16.10 -8.58
CA CYS A 13 -7.70 -16.86 -7.74
C CYS A 13 -6.42 -16.06 -7.45
N ARG A 14 -6.18 -15.67 -6.18
CA ARG A 14 -4.95 -14.93 -5.78
C ARG A 14 -3.65 -15.72 -5.97
N LYS A 15 -3.69 -17.06 -5.99
CA LYS A 15 -2.49 -17.89 -6.14
C LYS A 15 -2.14 -18.11 -7.62
N CYS A 16 -3.13 -18.58 -8.37
CA CYS A 16 -2.99 -18.95 -9.78
C CYS A 16 -3.16 -17.77 -10.75
N HIS A 17 -3.75 -16.66 -10.31
CA HIS A 17 -4.13 -15.50 -11.12
C HIS A 17 -5.11 -15.79 -12.27
N SER A 18 -5.67 -17.00 -12.31
CA SER A 18 -6.73 -17.36 -13.24
C SER A 18 -8.03 -16.70 -12.83
N GLU A 19 -8.69 -16.05 -13.78
CA GLU A 19 -10.13 -15.75 -13.70
C GLU A 19 -10.89 -16.89 -14.33
N ILE A 20 -11.90 -17.37 -13.62
CA ILE A 20 -12.75 -18.44 -14.10
C ILE A 20 -14.19 -18.06 -13.74
N GLU A 21 -15.07 -18.15 -14.72
CA GLU A 21 -16.51 -17.97 -14.55
C GLU A 21 -17.09 -19.32 -14.11
N THR A 22 -17.26 -19.51 -12.81
CA THR A 22 -17.66 -20.79 -12.22
C THR A 22 -18.38 -20.52 -10.91
N ASN A 23 -19.42 -21.30 -10.60
CA ASN A 23 -20.10 -21.22 -9.30
C ASN A 23 -19.36 -21.98 -8.18
N ASN A 24 -18.20 -22.59 -8.48
CA ASN A 24 -17.39 -23.30 -7.52
C ASN A 24 -16.41 -22.34 -6.80
N PRO A 25 -16.46 -22.22 -5.46
CA PRO A 25 -15.56 -21.36 -4.70
C PRO A 25 -14.11 -21.89 -4.62
N ILE A 26 -13.80 -23.02 -5.24
CA ILE A 26 -12.48 -23.65 -5.23
C ILE A 26 -11.83 -23.53 -6.61
N CYS A 27 -10.59 -23.04 -6.64
CA CYS A 27 -9.82 -22.92 -7.87
C CYS A 27 -9.42 -24.32 -8.41
N PRO A 28 -9.79 -24.69 -9.65
CA PRO A 28 -9.44 -25.98 -10.24
C PRO A 28 -7.93 -26.14 -10.50
N GLN A 29 -7.19 -25.02 -10.64
CA GLN A 29 -5.75 -25.05 -10.92
C GLN A 29 -4.88 -25.25 -9.67
N CYS A 30 -5.32 -24.76 -8.50
CA CYS A 30 -4.50 -24.81 -7.28
C CYS A 30 -5.24 -25.25 -6.01
N GLY A 31 -6.51 -25.64 -6.11
CA GLY A 31 -7.33 -26.13 -4.99
C GLY A 31 -7.61 -25.10 -3.89
N ARG A 32 -7.22 -23.83 -4.07
CA ARG A 32 -7.44 -22.77 -3.07
C ARG A 32 -8.79 -22.09 -3.24
N LYS A 33 -9.35 -21.64 -2.11
CA LYS A 33 -10.56 -20.83 -2.07
C LYS A 33 -10.36 -19.55 -2.90
N MET A 34 -11.24 -19.35 -3.87
CA MET A 34 -11.30 -18.15 -4.69
C MET A 34 -11.99 -17.03 -3.91
N GLN A 35 -11.72 -15.80 -4.30
CA GLN A 35 -12.48 -14.66 -3.83
C GLN A 35 -13.27 -14.07 -4.98
N THR A 36 -14.47 -13.60 -4.67
CA THR A 36 -15.28 -12.88 -5.62
C THR A 36 -14.65 -11.52 -5.92
N GLN A 37 -14.81 -11.05 -7.17
CA GLN A 37 -14.38 -9.70 -7.52
C GLN A 37 -15.00 -8.64 -6.60
N SER A 38 -16.23 -8.84 -6.15
CA SER A 38 -16.95 -7.96 -5.21
C SER A 38 -16.19 -7.81 -3.89
N GLN A 39 -15.72 -8.92 -3.30
CA GLN A 39 -14.90 -8.90 -2.08
C GLN A 39 -13.56 -8.18 -2.28
N ILE A 40 -12.88 -8.41 -3.41
CA ILE A 40 -11.59 -7.78 -3.70
C ILE A 40 -11.77 -6.26 -3.91
N LYS A 41 -12.82 -5.84 -4.61
CA LYS A 41 -13.16 -4.43 -4.79
C LYS A 41 -13.47 -3.76 -3.45
N GLY A 42 -14.18 -4.45 -2.55
CA GLY A 42 -14.44 -3.99 -1.18
C GLY A 42 -13.15 -3.77 -0.39
N LEU A 43 -12.24 -4.75 -0.42
CA LEU A 43 -10.93 -4.64 0.23
C LEU A 43 -10.11 -3.46 -0.32
N GLY A 44 -10.14 -3.27 -1.65
CA GLY A 44 -9.48 -2.16 -2.32
C GLY A 44 -9.97 -0.79 -1.83
N LYS A 45 -11.28 -0.61 -1.68
CA LYS A 45 -11.86 0.64 -1.13
C LYS A 45 -11.41 0.91 0.31
N VAL A 46 -11.42 -0.11 1.17
CA VAL A 46 -10.94 0.02 2.56
C VAL A 46 -9.47 0.41 2.58
N LEU A 47 -8.65 -0.20 1.72
CA LEU A 47 -7.22 0.11 1.62
C LEU A 47 -6.96 1.54 1.14
N VAL A 48 -7.78 2.06 0.22
CA VAL A 48 -7.72 3.47 -0.23
C VAL A 48 -7.97 4.41 0.93
N ILE A 49 -9.05 4.19 1.68
CA ILE A 49 -9.43 5.06 2.81
C ILE A 49 -8.32 5.05 3.86
N LEU A 50 -7.85 3.86 4.23
CA LEU A 50 -6.77 3.71 5.20
C LEU A 50 -5.47 4.39 4.74
N GLY A 51 -5.10 4.20 3.47
CA GLY A 51 -3.92 4.83 2.89
C GLY A 51 -4.00 6.36 2.88
N ILE A 52 -5.17 6.93 2.58
CA ILE A 52 -5.39 8.37 2.62
C ILE A 52 -5.23 8.91 4.04
N VAL A 53 -5.85 8.26 5.04
CA VAL A 53 -5.75 8.68 6.45
C VAL A 53 -4.29 8.66 6.92
N ILE A 54 -3.55 7.59 6.62
CA ILE A 54 -2.13 7.48 6.97
C ILE A 54 -1.32 8.56 6.27
N SER A 55 -1.55 8.79 4.97
CA SER A 55 -0.81 9.77 4.18
C SER A 55 -1.05 11.20 4.67
N LEU A 56 -2.29 11.56 5.00
CA LEU A 56 -2.60 12.89 5.51
C LEU A 56 -1.98 13.12 6.89
N GLY A 57 -2.10 12.14 7.80
CA GLY A 57 -1.52 12.24 9.14
C GLY A 57 0.00 12.36 9.10
N SER A 58 0.67 11.46 8.37
CA SER A 58 2.13 11.49 8.22
C SER A 58 2.64 12.70 7.43
N GLY A 59 1.91 13.15 6.40
CA GLY A 59 2.26 14.34 5.63
C GLY A 59 2.25 15.61 6.47
N LEU A 60 1.22 15.80 7.31
CA LEU A 60 1.16 16.92 8.25
C LEU A 60 2.31 16.90 9.25
N PHE A 61 2.66 15.71 9.76
CA PHE A 61 3.82 15.54 10.64
C PHE A 61 5.14 15.88 9.95
N VAL A 62 5.34 15.44 8.71
CA VAL A 62 6.53 15.74 7.91
C VAL A 62 6.67 17.26 7.68
N LEU A 63 5.57 17.93 7.33
CA LEU A 63 5.57 19.39 7.16
C LEU A 63 5.90 20.13 8.47
N GLY A 64 5.34 19.67 9.60
CA GLY A 64 5.65 20.22 10.92
C GLY A 64 7.12 20.04 11.32
N ALA A 65 7.65 18.83 11.14
CA ALA A 65 9.06 18.54 11.39
C ALA A 65 9.99 19.38 10.50
N LEU A 66 9.63 19.58 9.23
CA LEU A 66 10.37 20.43 8.31
C LEU A 66 10.33 21.90 8.75
N ALA A 67 9.18 22.42 9.17
CA ALA A 67 9.07 23.78 9.71
C ALA A 67 9.96 23.96 10.94
N ILE A 68 9.97 23.00 11.86
CA ILE A 68 10.88 23.03 13.02
C ILE A 68 12.34 23.07 12.56
N LEU A 69 12.74 22.25 11.59
CA LEU A 69 14.12 22.29 11.06
C LEU A 69 14.50 23.63 10.42
N LEU A 70 13.55 24.31 9.78
CA LEU A 70 13.80 25.59 9.12
C LEU A 70 13.86 26.77 10.11
N PHE A 71 13.16 26.69 11.24
CA PHE A 71 13.03 27.79 12.21
C PHE A 71 13.72 27.54 13.56
N ALA A 72 14.14 26.31 13.85
CA ALA A 72 14.83 25.99 15.10
C ALA A 72 16.25 26.55 15.09
N LYS A 73 16.60 27.23 16.18
CA LYS A 73 17.95 27.74 16.42
C LYS A 73 18.86 26.56 16.76
N ASN A 74 19.61 26.11 15.76
CA ASN A 74 20.49 24.94 15.70
C ASN A 74 21.07 24.45 17.05
N SER A 75 20.49 23.37 17.56
CA SER A 75 21.11 22.45 18.52
C SER A 75 21.23 21.09 17.83
N ASP A 76 22.42 20.48 17.84
CA ASP A 76 22.70 19.22 17.13
C ASP A 76 21.75 18.08 17.52
N LYS A 77 21.25 18.11 18.76
CA LYS A 77 20.31 17.12 19.31
C LYS A 77 18.91 17.25 18.68
N ASP A 78 18.46 18.48 18.45
CA ASP A 78 17.14 18.75 17.87
C ASP A 78 17.11 18.37 16.38
N ILE A 79 18.22 18.62 15.68
CA ILE A 79 18.42 18.21 14.30
C ILE A 79 18.38 16.68 14.17
N ALA A 80 19.07 15.95 15.04
CA ALA A 80 19.08 14.49 15.01
C ALA A 80 17.68 13.88 15.29
N MET A 81 16.95 14.45 16.25
CA MET A 81 15.60 14.00 16.56
C MET A 81 14.63 14.30 15.40
N ALA A 82 14.72 15.49 14.80
CA ALA A 82 13.91 15.86 13.64
C ALA A 82 14.19 15.00 12.41
N PHE A 83 15.44 14.66 12.11
CA PHE A 83 15.78 13.72 11.04
C PHE A 83 15.20 12.32 11.27
N THR A 84 15.29 11.83 12.52
CA THR A 84 14.72 10.52 12.87
C THR A 84 13.21 10.52 12.68
N ALA A 85 12.52 11.56 13.17
CA ALA A 85 11.08 11.72 12.97
C ALA A 85 10.72 11.82 11.48
N LEU A 86 11.45 12.63 10.71
CA LEU A 86 11.25 12.78 9.27
C LEU A 86 11.41 11.44 8.53
N SER A 87 12.40 10.63 8.92
CA SER A 87 12.61 9.31 8.32
C SER A 87 11.45 8.34 8.59
N LEU A 88 10.96 8.30 9.84
CA LEU A 88 9.88 7.42 10.25
C LEU A 88 8.56 7.82 9.60
N PHE A 89 8.20 9.10 9.69
CA PHE A 89 6.95 9.61 9.11
C PHE A 89 7.01 9.69 7.59
N GLY A 90 8.19 9.93 7.00
CA GLY A 90 8.40 9.86 5.56
C GLY A 90 8.18 8.44 5.01
N ALA A 91 8.65 7.42 5.72
CA ALA A 91 8.36 6.03 5.38
C ALA A 91 6.86 5.71 5.50
N ALA A 92 6.21 6.17 6.58
CA ALA A 92 4.78 6.01 6.77
C ALA A 92 3.96 6.71 5.66
N LEU A 93 4.36 7.91 5.23
CA LEU A 93 3.75 8.65 4.13
C LEU A 93 3.84 7.88 2.82
N ALA A 94 5.04 7.39 2.49
CA ALA A 94 5.23 6.62 1.27
C ALA A 94 4.44 5.29 1.29
N ALA A 95 4.32 4.67 2.46
CA ALA A 95 3.49 3.49 2.63
C ALA A 95 2.00 3.81 2.45
N GLY A 96 1.52 4.92 3.01
CA GLY A 96 0.17 5.43 2.81
C GLY A 96 -0.16 5.66 1.34
N ILE A 97 0.72 6.38 0.62
CA ILE A 97 0.53 6.66 -0.81
C ILE A 97 0.46 5.36 -1.62
N THR A 98 1.37 4.42 -1.34
CA THR A 98 1.40 3.15 -2.06
C THR A 98 0.17 2.30 -1.77
N ALA A 99 -0.32 2.30 -0.52
CA ALA A 99 -1.57 1.66 -0.15
C ALA A 99 -2.77 2.29 -0.86
N THR A 100 -2.81 3.61 -1.01
CA THR A 100 -3.86 4.32 -1.76
C THR A 100 -3.84 3.95 -3.24
N ILE A 101 -2.68 3.98 -3.90
CA ILE A 101 -2.57 3.62 -5.33
C ILE A 101 -2.93 2.14 -5.53
N GLY A 102 -2.42 1.26 -4.66
CA GLY A 102 -2.71 -0.18 -4.71
C GLY A 102 -4.17 -0.51 -4.45
N GLY A 103 -4.79 0.16 -3.48
CA GLY A 103 -6.21 0.04 -3.18
C GLY A 103 -7.08 0.54 -4.33
N ALA A 104 -6.72 1.67 -4.95
CA ALA A 104 -7.45 2.23 -6.08
C ALA A 104 -7.40 1.30 -7.29
N TRP A 105 -6.23 0.69 -7.53
CA TRP A 105 -6.09 -0.34 -8.56
C TRP A 105 -6.96 -1.56 -8.29
N GLN A 106 -6.96 -2.08 -7.05
CA GLN A 106 -7.80 -3.22 -6.64
C GLN A 106 -9.29 -2.90 -6.71
N ALA A 107 -9.70 -1.69 -6.33
CA ALA A 107 -11.08 -1.23 -6.39
C ALA A 107 -11.58 -1.11 -7.84
N LYS A 108 -10.73 -0.67 -8.77
CA LYS A 108 -11.09 -0.54 -10.20
C LYS A 108 -11.12 -1.89 -10.92
N HIS A 109 -10.07 -2.70 -10.78
CA HIS A 109 -9.90 -3.90 -11.60
C HIS A 109 -10.34 -5.19 -10.90
N GLY A 110 -10.59 -5.17 -9.59
CA GLY A 110 -10.91 -6.39 -8.84
C GLY A 110 -9.76 -7.40 -8.77
N ARG A 111 -8.52 -6.99 -9.07
CA ARG A 111 -7.33 -7.85 -9.11
C ARG A 111 -6.14 -7.21 -8.39
N THR A 112 -5.29 -8.04 -7.81
CA THR A 112 -4.04 -7.62 -7.16
C THR A 112 -2.90 -7.52 -8.17
N SER A 113 -2.20 -6.38 -8.23
CA SER A 113 -1.01 -6.22 -9.08
C SER A 113 0.26 -6.62 -8.33
N LYS A 114 0.95 -7.68 -8.79
CA LYS A 114 2.28 -8.08 -8.28
C LYS A 114 3.32 -6.98 -8.45
N LYS A 115 3.22 -6.21 -9.54
CA LYS A 115 4.15 -5.09 -9.82
C LYS A 115 4.10 -4.05 -8.71
N LEU A 116 2.90 -3.76 -8.21
CA LEU A 116 2.69 -2.73 -7.19
C LEU A 116 3.22 -3.16 -5.81
N VAL A 117 3.13 -4.46 -5.49
CA VAL A 117 3.77 -5.04 -4.30
C VAL A 117 5.30 -4.95 -4.39
N TRP A 118 5.88 -5.25 -5.55
CA TRP A 118 7.33 -5.12 -5.77
C TRP A 118 7.81 -3.67 -5.68
N ILE A 119 7.04 -2.72 -6.23
CA ILE A 119 7.34 -1.28 -6.10
C ILE A 119 7.33 -0.87 -4.62
N PHE A 120 6.35 -1.33 -3.84
CA PHE A 120 6.30 -1.05 -2.39
C PHE A 120 7.56 -1.56 -1.67
N PHE A 121 7.92 -2.83 -1.87
CA PHE A 121 9.12 -3.40 -1.24
C PHE A 121 10.40 -2.69 -1.69
N GLY A 122 10.51 -2.36 -2.98
CA GLY A 122 11.65 -1.61 -3.51
C GLY A 122 11.77 -0.22 -2.88
N LEU A 123 10.65 0.48 -2.69
CA LEU A 123 10.63 1.81 -2.10
C LEU A 123 10.97 1.79 -0.60
N VAL A 124 10.41 0.85 0.16
CA VAL A 124 10.75 0.65 1.58
C VAL A 124 12.23 0.30 1.73
N PHE A 125 12.74 -0.60 0.90
CA PHE A 125 14.16 -0.98 0.88
C PHE A 125 15.07 0.22 0.57
N LEU A 126 14.70 1.03 -0.42
CA LEU A 126 15.45 2.23 -0.80
C LEU A 126 15.49 3.27 0.33
N ILE A 127 14.37 3.54 1.00
CA ILE A 127 14.33 4.43 2.17
C ILE A 127 15.24 3.90 3.29
N PHE A 128 15.20 2.59 3.55
CA PHE A 128 16.04 1.97 4.57
C PHE A 128 17.53 2.11 4.27
N ILE A 129 17.94 1.87 3.01
CA ILE A 129 19.33 2.02 2.58
C ILE A 129 19.79 3.49 2.70
N LEU A 130 18.97 4.45 2.24
CA LEU A 130 19.33 5.87 2.33
C LEU A 130 19.50 6.32 3.79
N GLY A 131 18.60 5.90 4.69
CA GLY A 131 18.73 6.18 6.12
C GLY A 131 20.01 5.61 6.72
N ARG A 132 20.36 4.37 6.37
CA ARG A 132 21.60 3.73 6.84
C ARG A 132 22.86 4.42 6.30
N VAL A 133 22.90 4.74 5.01
CA VAL A 133 24.06 5.42 4.38
C VAL A 133 24.27 6.80 5.00
N PHE A 134 23.20 7.56 5.22
CA PHE A 134 23.29 8.89 5.83
C PHE A 134 23.78 8.83 7.29
N SER A 135 23.32 7.82 8.05
CA SER A 135 23.82 7.57 9.40
C SER A 135 25.29 7.16 9.44
N PHE A 136 25.77 6.45 8.42
CA PHE A 136 27.16 6.02 8.34
C PHE A 136 28.10 7.15 7.92
N LEU A 137 27.67 8.05 7.03
CA LEU A 137 28.45 9.22 6.59
C LEU A 137 28.65 10.28 7.68
N LYS A 138 27.79 10.30 8.70
CA LYS A 138 27.86 11.27 9.80
C LYS A 138 28.73 10.79 10.97
N ASN A 139 29.06 9.49 11.02
CA ASN A 139 29.88 8.85 12.04
C ASN A 139 31.33 8.73 11.59
#